data_AF-A0A661Q546-F1
#
_entry.id   AF-A0A661Q546-F1
#
_cell.length_a   1.000
_cell.length_b   1.000
_cell.length_c   1.000
_cell.angle_alpha   90.00
_cell.angle_beta   90.00
_cell.angle_gamma   90.00
#
_symmetry.space_group_name_H-M   'P 1'
#
loop_
_entity.id
_entity.type
_entity.pdbx_description
1 polymer ?
#
loop_
_entity_poly.entity_id
_entity_poly.type
_entity_poly.pdbx_seq_one_letter_code
_entity_poly.pdbx_strand_id
1 'polypeptide(L)'
;PAFLLLTKADISTVVDGPSFCDFPAYQVSSKTGEGLDQLRRAISSFLAGDYLSSAESVMLTERRHHEALLFCVDSLGRAESFLDDSSSLELLALELRESLYHLGQISGETTTEALLDDIFSGFCIGK
;
A
#
# COMPACT_ATOMS: atom_id res chain seq x y z
N PRO A 1 -0.84 -10.25 8.61
CA PRO A 1 -0.86 -10.20 10.09
C PRO A 1 -2.27 -10.43 10.63
N ALA A 2 -2.37 -11.14 11.76
CA ALA A 2 -3.64 -11.43 12.41
C ALA A 2 -3.53 -11.21 13.92
N PHE A 3 -4.65 -10.84 14.54
CA PHE A 3 -4.79 -10.67 15.98
C PHE A 3 -5.87 -11.62 16.48
N LEU A 4 -5.63 -12.26 17.63
CA LEU A 4 -6.64 -13.05 18.31
C LEU A 4 -7.42 -12.16 19.27
N LEU A 5 -8.73 -12.05 19.06
CA LEU A 5 -9.64 -11.24 19.88
C LEU A 5 -10.50 -12.13 20.77
N LEU A 6 -10.16 -12.17 22.06
CA LEU A 6 -10.91 -12.89 23.08
C LEU A 6 -11.99 -11.94 23.64
N THR A 7 -13.18 -12.00 23.04
CA THR A 7 -14.31 -11.13 23.42
C THR A 7 -15.02 -11.62 24.69
N LYS A 8 -15.83 -10.74 25.30
CA LYS A 8 -16.61 -10.99 26.53
C LYS A 8 -15.75 -11.21 27.78
N ALA A 9 -14.64 -10.48 27.90
CA ALA A 9 -13.75 -10.52 29.08
C ALA A 9 -14.47 -10.19 30.42
N ASP A 10 -15.62 -9.52 30.37
CA ASP A 10 -16.48 -9.23 31.52
C ASP A 10 -17.14 -10.48 32.13
N ILE A 11 -17.14 -11.61 31.41
CA ILE A 11 -17.63 -12.89 31.89
C ILE A 11 -16.40 -13.79 32.02
N SER A 12 -16.11 -14.28 33.22
CA SER A 12 -15.02 -15.24 33.47
C SER A 12 -15.33 -16.61 32.85
N THR A 13 -15.34 -16.66 31.53
CA THR A 13 -15.32 -17.89 30.74
C THR A 13 -13.86 -18.28 30.54
N VAL A 14 -13.45 -19.40 31.15
CA VAL A 14 -12.25 -20.11 30.75
C VAL A 14 -12.53 -20.64 29.34
N VAL A 15 -12.04 -19.93 28.34
CA VAL A 15 -12.09 -20.41 26.96
C VAL A 15 -10.90 -21.35 26.83
N ASP A 16 -11.16 -22.65 26.67
CA ASP A 16 -10.17 -23.57 26.08
C ASP A 16 -9.91 -23.04 24.67
N GLY A 17 -8.88 -22.19 24.57
CA GLY A 17 -8.59 -21.47 23.33
C GLY A 17 -8.22 -22.48 22.24
N PRO A 18 -8.72 -22.32 21.00
CA PRO A 18 -8.08 -23.00 19.88
C PRO A 18 -6.58 -22.66 19.86
N SER A 19 -5.73 -23.61 19.43
CA SER A 19 -4.25 -23.52 19.43
C SER A 19 -3.66 -22.45 18.49
N PHE A 20 -4.26 -21.26 18.39
CA PHE A 20 -3.76 -20.10 17.67
C PHE A 20 -2.73 -19.32 18.49
N CYS A 21 -1.82 -20.06 19.14
CA CYS A 21 -0.78 -19.53 20.03
C CYS A 21 0.21 -18.60 19.30
N ASP A 22 0.22 -18.65 17.97
CA ASP A 22 1.15 -17.92 17.11
C ASP A 22 0.75 -16.45 16.88
N PHE A 23 -0.43 -16.04 17.34
CA PHE A 23 -0.92 -14.66 17.17
C PHE A 23 -1.01 -13.90 18.49
N PRO A 24 -0.70 -12.59 18.49
CA PRO A 24 -0.93 -11.74 19.66
C PRO A 24 -2.41 -11.75 20.05
N ALA A 25 -2.68 -12.07 21.32
CA ALA A 25 -4.02 -12.18 21.85
C ALA A 25 -4.40 -10.96 22.69
N TYR A 26 -5.60 -10.43 22.47
CA TYR A 26 -6.17 -9.31 23.20
C TYR A 26 -7.51 -9.71 23.80
N GLN A 27 -7.65 -9.59 25.12
CA GLN A 27 -8.93 -9.76 25.81
C GLN A 27 -9.68 -8.44 25.78
N VAL A 28 -10.94 -8.47 25.34
CA VAL A 28 -11.78 -7.28 25.25
C VAL A 28 -13.18 -7.56 25.76
N SER A 29 -13.81 -6.54 26.33
CA SER A 29 -15.26 -6.52 26.53
C SER A 29 -15.86 -5.38 25.74
N SER A 30 -16.65 -5.71 24.73
CA SER A 30 -17.41 -4.71 23.96
C SER A 30 -18.50 -4.03 24.80
N LYS A 31 -18.85 -4.61 25.96
CA LYS A 31 -19.89 -4.09 26.85
C LYS A 31 -19.33 -3.07 27.85
N THR A 32 -18.18 -3.37 28.47
CA THR A 32 -17.55 -2.48 29.45
C THR A 32 -16.53 -1.53 28.82
N GLY A 33 -16.06 -1.84 27.60
CA GLY A 33 -14.98 -1.13 26.92
C GLY A 33 -13.59 -1.57 27.35
N GLU A 34 -13.48 -2.52 28.28
CA GLU A 34 -12.22 -3.06 28.75
C GLU A 34 -11.40 -3.66 27.59
N GLY A 35 -10.09 -3.42 27.59
CA GLY A 35 -9.15 -3.93 26.59
C GLY A 35 -9.19 -3.23 25.23
N LEU A 36 -10.22 -2.42 24.92
CA LEU A 36 -10.36 -1.76 23.62
C LEU A 36 -9.23 -0.74 23.35
N ASP A 37 -8.78 -0.01 24.36
CA ASP A 37 -7.67 0.95 24.18
C ASP A 37 -6.32 0.27 23.96
N GLN A 38 -6.13 -0.93 24.54
CA GLN A 38 -4.95 -1.74 24.28
C GLN A 38 -4.98 -2.28 22.84
N LEU A 39 -6.13 -2.77 22.39
CA LEU A 39 -6.33 -3.22 21.01
C LEU A 39 -6.09 -2.08 20.01
N ARG A 40 -6.64 -0.88 20.27
CA ARG A 40 -6.46 0.29 19.41
C ARG A 40 -4.99 0.65 19.27
N ARG A 41 -4.24 0.70 20.37
CA ARG A 41 -2.80 0.98 20.34
C ARG A 41 -2.02 -0.09 19.58
N ALA A 42 -2.37 -1.36 19.75
CA ALA A 42 -1.75 -2.45 19.01
C ALA A 42 -1.98 -2.32 17.50
N ILE A 43 -3.23 -2.07 17.07
CA ILE A 43 -3.58 -1.83 15.67
C ILE A 43 -2.83 -0.60 15.14
N SER A 44 -2.83 0.51 15.88
CA SER A 44 -2.11 1.72 15.47
C SER A 44 -0.62 1.50 15.35
N SER A 45 0.02 0.80 16.29
CA SER A 45 1.45 0.48 16.22
C SER A 45 1.78 -0.44 15.04
N PHE A 46 0.87 -1.37 14.72
CA PHE A 46 1.01 -2.26 13.59
C PHE A 46 0.88 -1.51 12.25
N LEU A 47 -0.14 -0.65 12.13
CA LEU A 47 -0.37 0.16 10.93
C LEU A 47 0.69 1.23 10.73
N ALA A 48 1.24 1.76 11.84
CA ALA A 48 2.29 2.76 11.84
C ALA A 48 3.59 2.23 11.20
N GLY A 49 4.00 1.00 11.51
CA GLY A 49 5.17 0.33 10.92
C GLY A 49 6.42 1.21 10.76
N ASP A 50 7.30 0.84 9.82
CA ASP A 50 8.45 1.68 9.40
C ASP A 50 8.04 2.95 8.64
N TYR A 51 6.75 3.10 8.30
CA TYR A 51 6.22 4.17 7.44
C TYR A 51 6.20 5.55 8.10
N LEU A 52 6.06 5.63 9.43
CA LEU A 52 6.01 6.92 10.14
C LEU A 52 7.39 7.52 10.45
N SER A 53 8.47 6.78 10.18
CA SER A 53 9.85 7.21 10.49
C SER A 53 10.39 8.28 9.53
N SER A 54 9.78 8.42 8.36
CA SER A 54 10.21 9.35 7.32
C SER A 54 9.17 10.47 7.17
N ALA A 55 9.26 11.45 8.06
CA ALA A 55 8.45 12.68 7.98
C ALA A 55 8.69 13.48 6.67
N GLU A 56 9.72 13.11 5.90
CA GLU A 56 10.11 13.75 4.63
C GLU A 56 9.74 12.95 3.37
N SER A 57 9.14 11.76 3.49
CA SER A 57 8.72 11.00 2.30
C SER A 57 7.34 11.40 1.84
N VAL A 58 7.22 11.80 0.56
CA VAL A 58 5.93 11.95 -0.13
C VAL A 58 5.23 10.59 -0.12
N MET A 59 4.08 10.50 0.53
CA MET A 59 3.28 9.28 0.55
C MET A 59 2.48 9.13 -0.75
N LEU A 60 2.65 7.98 -1.40
CA LEU A 60 1.85 7.58 -2.56
C LEU A 60 0.53 6.97 -2.06
N THR A 61 -0.55 7.74 -2.09
CA THR A 61 -1.87 7.32 -1.60
C THR A 61 -2.70 6.61 -2.66
N GLU A 62 -2.46 6.90 -3.94
CA GLU A 62 -3.23 6.37 -5.06
C GLU A 62 -2.58 5.15 -5.69
N ARG A 63 -3.34 4.05 -5.82
CA ARG A 63 -2.89 2.81 -6.48
C ARG A 63 -2.37 3.08 -7.89
N ARG A 64 -3.01 3.99 -8.62
CA ARG A 64 -2.60 4.41 -9.97
C ARG A 64 -1.17 4.93 -10.02
N HIS A 65 -0.81 5.85 -9.12
CA HIS A 65 0.54 6.41 -9.10
C HIS A 65 1.58 5.33 -8.72
N HIS A 66 1.23 4.45 -7.80
CA HIS A 66 2.08 3.34 -7.40
C HIS A 66 2.36 2.39 -8.58
N GLU A 67 1.34 2.01 -9.36
CA GLU A 67 1.50 1.15 -10.53
C GLU A 67 2.34 1.81 -11.62
N ALA A 68 2.08 3.08 -11.93
CA ALA A 68 2.87 3.84 -12.89
C ALA A 68 4.36 3.89 -12.49
N LEU A 69 4.68 4.10 -11.21
CA LEU A 69 6.06 4.08 -10.71
C LEU A 69 6.69 2.68 -10.79
N LEU A 70 5.94 1.62 -10.46
CA LEU A 70 6.43 0.24 -10.59
C LEU A 70 6.84 -0.06 -12.03
N PHE A 71 5.99 0.28 -13.01
CA PHE A 71 6.31 0.07 -14.42
C PHE A 71 7.49 0.94 -14.88
N CYS A 72 7.57 2.20 -14.41
CA CYS A 72 8.70 3.06 -14.69
C CYS A 72 10.04 2.46 -14.20
N VAL A 73 10.07 1.98 -12.95
CA VAL A 73 11.26 1.34 -12.36
C VAL A 73 11.62 0.05 -13.10
N ASP A 74 10.64 -0.76 -13.47
CA ASP A 74 10.86 -1.99 -14.23
C ASP A 74 11.46 -1.71 -15.62
N SER A 75 10.95 -0.70 -16.34
CA SER A 75 11.55 -0.24 -17.60
C SER A 75 12.96 0.32 -17.42
N LEU A 76 13.23 1.05 -16.33
CA LEU A 76 14.60 1.50 -16.02
C LEU A 76 15.54 0.33 -15.74
N GLY A 77 15.09 -0.71 -15.03
CA GLY A 77 15.88 -1.92 -14.80
C GLY A 77 16.21 -2.66 -16.10
N ARG A 78 15.26 -2.71 -17.05
CA ARG A 78 15.54 -3.23 -18.40
C ARG A 78 16.52 -2.34 -19.16
N ALA A 79 16.36 -1.02 -19.11
CA ALA A 79 17.29 -0.07 -19.71
C ALA A 79 18.72 -0.26 -19.19
N GLU A 80 18.89 -0.43 -17.87
CA GLU A 80 20.20 -0.72 -17.26
C GLU A 80 20.84 -1.99 -17.82
N SER A 81 20.04 -3.03 -18.08
CA SER A 81 20.54 -4.29 -18.67
C SER A 81 21.12 -4.14 -20.08
N PHE A 82 20.78 -3.06 -20.79
CA PHE A 82 21.27 -2.77 -22.13
C PHE A 82 22.48 -1.82 -22.17
N LEU A 83 22.91 -1.26 -21.03
CA LEU A 83 24.00 -0.28 -20.98
C LEU A 83 25.37 -0.86 -21.40
N ASP A 84 25.60 -2.14 -21.10
CA ASP A 84 26.88 -2.81 -21.39
C ASP A 84 26.95 -3.39 -22.82
N ASP A 85 25.85 -3.35 -23.57
CA ASP A 85 25.76 -3.87 -24.93
C ASP A 85 25.60 -2.75 -25.95
N SER A 86 26.71 -2.39 -26.61
CA SER A 86 26.74 -1.38 -27.68
C SER A 86 25.81 -1.67 -28.87
N SER A 87 25.34 -2.92 -29.05
CA SER A 87 24.38 -3.27 -30.09
C SER A 87 22.92 -3.04 -29.68
N SER A 88 22.67 -2.72 -28.42
CA SER A 88 21.34 -2.58 -27.82
C SER A 88 20.87 -1.12 -27.65
N LEU A 89 21.48 -0.15 -28.32
CA LEU A 89 21.11 1.27 -28.25
C LEU A 89 19.64 1.55 -28.62
N GLU A 90 19.09 0.82 -29.58
CA GLU A 90 17.66 0.93 -29.96
C GLU A 90 16.73 0.43 -28.85
N LEU A 91 17.11 -0.65 -28.17
CA LEU A 91 16.37 -1.22 -27.04
C LEU A 91 16.48 -0.32 -25.81
N LEU A 92 17.67 0.23 -25.54
CA LEU A 92 17.87 1.23 -24.49
C LEU A 92 16.97 2.44 -24.69
N ALA A 93 16.94 2.99 -25.90
CA ALA A 93 16.08 4.13 -26.23
C ALA A 93 14.58 3.79 -26.10
N LEU A 94 14.19 2.56 -26.45
CA LEU A 94 12.82 2.07 -26.26
C LEU A 94 12.44 2.03 -24.77
N GLU A 95 13.26 1.42 -23.92
CA GLU A 95 12.97 1.29 -22.49
C GLU A 95 12.96 2.64 -21.76
N LEU A 96 13.85 3.57 -22.15
CA LEU A 96 13.84 4.94 -21.62
C LEU A 96 12.59 5.72 -22.03
N ARG A 97 12.07 5.49 -23.24
CA ARG A 97 10.80 6.09 -23.66
C ARG A 97 9.63 5.50 -22.88
N GLU A 98 9.66 4.20 -22.61
CA GLU A 98 8.63 3.52 -21.83
C GLU A 98 8.62 4.00 -20.37
N SER A 99 9.81 4.19 -19.75
CA SER A 99 9.89 4.72 -18.39
C SER A 99 9.34 6.15 -18.30
N LEU A 100 9.68 7.02 -19.28
CA LEU A 100 9.12 8.37 -19.38
C LEU A 100 7.61 8.36 -19.60
N TYR A 101 7.09 7.44 -20.42
CA TYR A 101 5.65 7.27 -20.64
C TYR A 101 4.91 6.97 -19.33
N HIS A 102 5.39 6.00 -18.55
CA HIS A 102 4.78 5.66 -17.27
C HIS A 102 4.90 6.79 -16.24
N LEU A 103 6.04 7.49 -16.21
CA LEU A 103 6.21 8.67 -15.36
C LEU A 103 5.24 9.80 -15.74
N GLY A 104 5.02 10.03 -17.05
CA GLY A 104 4.10 11.02 -17.58
C GLY A 104 2.62 10.77 -17.24
N GLN A 105 2.23 9.52 -16.94
CA GLN A 105 0.89 9.20 -16.45
C GLN A 105 0.62 9.74 -15.03
N ILE A 106 1.67 10.05 -14.27
CA ILE A 106 1.57 10.61 -12.92
C ILE A 106 1.39 12.13 -12.98
N SER A 107 2.19 12.80 -13.82
CA SER A 107 2.09 14.26 -14.03
C SER A 107 0.86 14.66 -14.86
N GLY A 108 0.24 13.70 -15.55
CA GLY A 108 -0.91 13.92 -16.43
C GLY A 108 -0.51 14.34 -17.86
N GLU A 109 0.78 14.47 -18.15
CA GLU A 109 1.30 14.76 -19.50
C GLU A 109 0.98 13.65 -20.50
N THR A 110 0.85 12.42 -20.01
CA THR A 110 0.46 11.26 -20.82
C THR A 110 -0.80 10.63 -20.26
N THR A 111 -1.93 11.29 -20.47
CA THR A 111 -3.23 10.86 -19.95
C THR A 111 -4.09 10.31 -21.09
N THR A 112 -4.68 9.14 -20.89
CA THR A 112 -5.72 8.60 -21.79
C THR A 112 -7.10 9.09 -21.37
N GLU A 113 -8.03 9.23 -22.32
CA GLU A 113 -9.41 9.65 -22.05
C GLU A 113 -10.11 8.72 -21.03
N ALA A 114 -9.84 7.42 -21.09
CA ALA A 114 -10.31 6.43 -20.13
C ALA A 114 -9.78 6.65 -18.69
N LEU A 115 -8.57 7.19 -18.53
CA LEU A 115 -8.02 7.51 -17.22
C LEU A 115 -8.73 8.70 -16.58
N LEU A 116 -9.13 9.68 -17.40
CA LEU A 116 -9.92 10.82 -16.91
C LEU A 116 -11.30 10.36 -16.46
N ASP A 117 -11.95 9.50 -17.25
CA ASP A 117 -13.25 8.92 -16.87
C ASP A 117 -13.16 8.14 -15.55
N ASP A 118 -12.12 7.32 -15.34
CA ASP A 118 -11.89 6.62 -14.09
C ASP A 118 -11.68 7.57 -12.91
N ILE A 119 -10.87 8.63 -13.08
CA ILE A 119 -10.64 9.65 -12.04
C ILE A 119 -11.97 10.31 -11.68
N PHE A 120 -12.74 10.75 -12.67
CA PHE A 120 -13.99 11.49 -12.46
C PHE A 120 -15.17 10.61 -12.03
N SER A 121 -15.11 9.30 -12.26
CA SER A 121 -16.13 8.34 -11.80
C SER A 121 -16.29 8.34 -10.26
N GLY A 122 -15.22 8.67 -9.53
CA GLY A 122 -15.24 8.79 -8.07
C GLY A 122 -15.73 10.13 -7.53
N PHE A 123 -15.96 11.14 -8.40
CA PHE A 123 -16.41 12.45 -7.97
C PHE A 123 -17.94 12.53 -7.94
N CYS A 124 -18.49 13.11 -6.88
CA CYS A 124 -19.90 13.45 -6.84
C CYS A 124 -20.22 14.51 -7.91
N ILE A 125 -21.40 14.42 -8.52
CA ILE A 125 -21.87 15.39 -9.52
C ILE A 125 -21.86 16.80 -8.91
N GLY A 126 -21.18 17.73 -9.58
CA GLY A 126 -21.09 19.14 -9.16
C GLY A 126 -19.73 19.59 -8.61
N LYS A 127 -18.65 18.84 -8.88
CA LYS A 127 -17.26 19.28 -8.70
C LYS A 127 -16.58 19.55 -10.04
#